data_AF-A0A377UQB8-F1
#
_entry.id   AF-A0A377UQB8-F1
#
_cell.length_a   1.000
_cell.length_b   1.000
_cell.length_c   1.000
_cell.angle_alpha   90.00
_cell.angle_beta   90.00
_cell.angle_gamma   90.00
#
_symmetry.space_group_name_H-M   'P 1'
#
loop_
_entity.id
_entity.type
_entity.pdbx_description
1 polymer ?
#
loop_
_entity_poly.entity_id
_entity_poly.type
_entity_poly.pdbx_seq_one_letter_code
_entity_poly.pdbx_strand_id
1 'polypeptide(L)'
;MSEFPTPCSPIDVILRIIGEQDEIDQVETVILEHISKVSEDLDKATAQLNKLMEDNGIDMMPGYTNPNEYTIEINSPQVAQFAHLIRKLDTLMGIVDTLWLNTVLTSKQRTDATYQWQQRLIKLAGRIIGIEKRARISAHSKGKEGEVAEAAPESATGDKEIADEAEKTKAA
;
A
#
# COMPACT_ATOMS: atom_id res chain seq x y z
N MET A 1 -24.46 22.93 16.33
CA MET A 1 -23.10 22.38 16.09
C MET A 1 -23.26 20.89 15.81
N SER A 2 -23.26 20.47 14.55
CA SER A 2 -23.14 19.06 14.19
C SER A 2 -21.76 18.85 13.60
N GLU A 3 -20.82 18.41 14.42
CA GLU A 3 -19.58 17.81 13.94
C GLU A 3 -19.95 16.54 13.19
N PHE A 4 -19.97 16.63 11.85
CA PHE A 4 -19.94 15.44 11.02
C PHE A 4 -18.67 14.66 11.38
N PRO A 5 -18.75 13.35 11.63
CA PRO A 5 -17.58 12.54 11.92
C PRO A 5 -16.64 12.67 10.72
N THR A 6 -15.42 13.18 10.93
CA THR A 6 -14.41 13.38 9.89
C THR A 6 -14.22 12.07 9.13
N PRO A 7 -14.81 11.93 7.92
CA PRO A 7 -14.84 10.65 7.27
C PRO A 7 -13.71 10.62 6.24
N CYS A 8 -12.87 9.61 6.39
CA CYS A 8 -12.15 8.99 5.30
C CYS A 8 -10.94 9.75 4.73
N SER A 9 -10.14 9.00 3.98
CA SER A 9 -8.90 9.41 3.33
C SER A 9 -9.09 10.73 2.54
N PRO A 10 -8.03 11.55 2.32
CA PRO A 10 -8.11 12.76 1.47
C PRO A 10 -8.82 12.50 0.14
N ILE A 11 -8.66 11.30 -0.42
CA ILE A 11 -9.32 10.82 -1.64
C ILE A 11 -10.85 10.84 -1.53
N ASP A 12 -11.42 10.25 -0.47
CA ASP A 12 -12.87 10.20 -0.24
C ASP A 12 -13.46 11.61 -0.04
N VAL A 13 -12.73 12.48 0.67
CA VAL A 13 -13.15 13.87 0.91
C VAL A 13 -13.19 14.64 -0.42
N ILE A 14 -12.15 14.53 -1.24
CA ILE A 14 -12.08 15.20 -2.55
C ILE A 14 -13.18 14.70 -3.49
N LEU A 15 -13.37 13.38 -3.57
CA LEU A 15 -14.39 12.76 -4.41
C LEU A 15 -15.80 13.17 -4.00
N ARG A 16 -16.08 13.26 -2.70
CA ARG A 16 -17.36 13.74 -2.17
C ARG A 16 -17.62 15.22 -2.47
N ILE A 17 -16.58 16.06 -2.50
CA ILE A 17 -16.69 17.47 -2.89
C ILE A 17 -17.03 17.61 -4.37
N ILE A 18 -16.44 16.78 -5.24
CA ILE A 18 -16.68 16.81 -6.69
C ILE A 18 -18.13 16.43 -7.02
N GLY A 19 -18.67 15.40 -6.36
CA GLY A 19 -20.10 15.07 -6.38
C GLY A 19 -20.58 14.14 -7.50
N GLU A 20 -19.68 13.40 -8.14
CA GLU A 20 -20.03 12.47 -9.22
C GLU A 20 -19.81 11.02 -8.74
N GLN A 21 -20.86 10.39 -8.23
CA GLN A 21 -20.79 9.10 -7.52
C GLN A 21 -20.19 7.98 -8.37
N ASP A 22 -20.39 8.02 -9.69
CA ASP A 22 -19.80 7.07 -10.65
C ASP A 22 -18.26 7.17 -10.72
N GLU A 23 -17.68 8.37 -10.58
CA GLU A 23 -16.21 8.53 -10.52
C GLU A 23 -15.65 7.99 -9.20
N ILE A 24 -16.41 8.11 -8.11
CA ILE A 24 -16.02 7.62 -6.78
C ILE A 24 -15.94 6.09 -6.78
N ASP A 25 -17.00 5.44 -7.24
CA ASP A 25 -17.11 3.99 -7.25
C ASP A 25 -16.05 3.36 -8.17
N GLN A 26 -15.74 4.00 -9.30
CA GLN A 26 -14.68 3.55 -10.20
C GLN A 26 -13.29 3.68 -9.56
N VAL A 27 -12.99 4.81 -8.92
CA VAL A 27 -11.70 5.01 -8.25
C VAL A 27 -11.51 4.03 -7.10
N GLU A 28 -12.54 3.83 -6.27
CA GLU A 28 -12.49 2.87 -5.17
C GLU A 28 -12.28 1.44 -5.69
N THR A 29 -13.00 1.06 -6.75
CA THR A 29 -12.85 -0.26 -7.38
C THR A 29 -11.41 -0.47 -7.87
N VAL A 30 -10.83 0.52 -8.56
CA VAL A 30 -9.44 0.42 -9.06
C VAL A 30 -8.43 0.30 -7.92
N ILE A 31 -8.61 1.03 -6.83
CA ILE A 31 -7.74 0.92 -5.63
C ILE A 31 -7.86 -0.47 -5.03
N LEU A 32 -9.09 -0.99 -4.85
CA LEU A 32 -9.35 -2.31 -4.30
C LEU A 32 -8.78 -3.43 -5.18
N GLU A 33 -8.88 -3.32 -6.50
CA GLU A 33 -8.27 -4.26 -7.44
C GLU A 33 -6.74 -4.26 -7.33
N HIS A 34 -6.12 -3.08 -7.23
CA HIS A 34 -4.67 -2.98 -7.06
C HIS A 34 -4.19 -3.59 -5.74
N ILE A 35 -4.90 -3.33 -4.64
CA ILE A 35 -4.62 -3.91 -3.32
C ILE A 35 -4.82 -5.43 -3.35
N SER A 36 -5.95 -5.90 -3.87
CA SER A 36 -6.27 -7.33 -3.96
C SER A 36 -5.22 -8.09 -4.77
N LYS A 37 -4.80 -7.54 -5.91
CA LYS A 37 -3.77 -8.17 -6.74
C LYS A 37 -2.43 -8.32 -6.03
N VAL A 38 -2.01 -7.30 -5.26
CA VAL A 38 -0.79 -7.40 -4.44
C VAL A 38 -0.97 -8.40 -3.31
N SER A 39 -2.15 -8.43 -2.67
CA SER A 39 -2.47 -9.42 -1.63
C SER A 39 -2.36 -10.85 -2.18
N GLU A 40 -3.02 -11.15 -3.29
CA GLU A 40 -3.01 -12.49 -3.89
C GLU A 40 -1.61 -12.95 -4.26
N ASP A 41 -0.78 -12.04 -4.78
CA ASP A 41 0.59 -12.37 -5.15
C ASP A 41 1.46 -12.62 -3.91
N LEU A 42 1.26 -11.86 -2.83
CA LEU A 42 1.90 -12.13 -1.53
C LEU A 42 1.44 -13.48 -0.96
N ASP A 43 0.15 -13.80 -1.04
CA ASP A 43 -0.40 -15.08 -0.57
C ASP A 43 0.18 -16.27 -1.34
N LYS A 44 0.28 -16.15 -2.68
CA LYS A 44 0.91 -17.17 -3.53
C LYS A 44 2.39 -17.35 -3.20
N ALA A 45 3.13 -16.27 -3.04
CA ALA A 45 4.55 -16.32 -2.70
C ALA A 45 4.78 -16.95 -1.32
N THR A 46 3.95 -16.57 -0.35
CA THR A 46 3.97 -17.10 1.01
C THR A 46 3.67 -18.60 1.01
N ALA A 47 2.66 -19.05 0.27
CA ALA A 47 2.33 -20.47 0.14
C ALA A 47 3.45 -21.29 -0.52
N GLN A 48 4.09 -20.73 -1.55
CA GLN A 48 5.22 -21.38 -2.23
C GLN A 48 6.43 -21.54 -1.31
N LEU A 49 6.77 -20.51 -0.54
CA LEU A 49 7.92 -20.55 0.36
C LEU A 49 7.63 -21.37 1.63
N ASN A 50 6.39 -21.36 2.14
CA ASN A 50 5.97 -22.26 3.21
C ASN A 50 6.08 -23.73 2.80
N LYS A 51 5.67 -24.06 1.57
CA LYS A 51 5.86 -25.41 1.05
C LYS A 51 7.34 -25.79 0.98
N LEU A 52 8.21 -24.86 0.58
CA LEU A 52 9.66 -25.09 0.63
C LEU A 52 10.16 -25.28 2.07
N MET A 53 9.62 -24.57 3.05
CA MET A 53 9.96 -24.80 4.46
C MET A 53 9.55 -26.22 4.91
N GLU A 54 8.32 -26.64 4.60
CA GLU A 54 7.80 -27.97 4.92
C GLU A 54 8.64 -29.07 4.25
N ASP A 55 8.96 -28.92 2.96
CA ASP A 55 9.79 -29.86 2.19
C ASP A 55 11.22 -30.00 2.78
N ASN A 56 11.71 -28.97 3.45
CA ASN A 56 13.01 -28.96 4.14
C ASN A 56 12.91 -29.23 5.66
N GLY A 57 11.71 -29.50 6.19
CA GLY A 57 11.48 -29.82 7.60
C GLY A 57 11.76 -28.67 8.57
N ILE A 58 11.58 -27.42 8.12
CA ILE A 58 11.85 -26.22 8.92
C ILE A 58 10.56 -25.73 9.57
N ASP A 59 10.48 -25.80 10.90
CA ASP A 59 9.28 -25.45 11.68
C ASP A 59 9.45 -24.18 12.54
N MET A 60 10.62 -23.54 12.49
CA MET A 60 10.92 -22.36 13.30
C MET A 60 11.32 -21.16 12.45
N MET A 61 10.71 -20.01 12.73
CA MET A 61 11.12 -18.72 12.20
C MET A 61 12.16 -18.05 13.12
N PRO A 62 13.12 -17.28 12.57
CA PRO A 62 14.11 -16.56 13.36
C PRO A 62 13.46 -15.39 14.12
N GLY A 63 14.00 -15.10 15.30
CA GLY A 63 13.70 -13.85 16.00
C GLY A 63 14.47 -12.68 15.38
N TYR A 64 13.84 -11.51 15.31
CA TYR A 64 14.47 -10.29 14.83
C TYR A 64 15.20 -9.55 15.95
N THR A 65 16.38 -9.01 15.64
CA THR A 65 17.24 -8.30 16.60
C THR A 65 16.63 -7.00 17.12
N ASN A 66 15.82 -6.31 16.31
CA ASN A 66 15.18 -5.05 16.69
C ASN A 66 13.77 -4.92 16.09
N PRO A 67 12.74 -5.51 16.74
CA PRO A 67 11.35 -5.31 16.36
C PRO A 67 10.93 -3.85 16.61
N ASN A 68 10.23 -3.24 15.65
CA ASN A 68 9.68 -1.89 15.81
C ASN A 68 8.16 -1.94 15.97
N GLU A 69 7.63 -1.17 16.91
CA GLU A 69 6.19 -0.98 17.09
C GLU A 69 5.76 0.37 16.52
N TYR A 70 4.75 0.37 15.66
CA TYR A 70 4.16 1.57 15.08
C TYR A 70 2.69 1.67 15.46
N THR A 71 2.31 2.75 16.12
CA THR A 71 0.91 3.08 16.38
C THR A 71 0.29 3.64 15.10
N ILE A 72 -0.67 2.91 14.52
CA ILE A 72 -1.40 3.33 13.32
C ILE A 72 -2.86 3.61 13.65
N GLU A 73 -3.41 4.68 13.10
CA GLU A 73 -4.84 4.99 13.16
C GLU A 73 -5.53 4.52 11.88
N ILE A 74 -6.53 3.66 12.02
CA ILE A 74 -7.25 3.07 10.89
C ILE A 74 -8.54 3.86 10.69
N ASN A 75 -8.50 4.80 9.74
CA ASN A 75 -9.63 5.67 9.42
C ASN A 75 -10.50 5.15 8.26
N SER A 76 -10.01 4.17 7.50
CA SER A 76 -10.75 3.57 6.38
C SER A 76 -10.43 2.07 6.24
N PRO A 77 -11.34 1.27 5.65
CA PRO A 77 -11.08 -0.15 5.39
C PRO A 77 -9.89 -0.34 4.43
N GLN A 78 -9.65 0.60 3.51
CA GLN A 78 -8.53 0.56 2.58
C GLN A 78 -7.18 0.73 3.32
N VAL A 79 -7.11 1.62 4.32
CA VAL A 79 -5.93 1.77 5.19
C VAL A 79 -5.70 0.50 6.00
N ALA A 80 -6.75 -0.14 6.50
CA ALA A 80 -6.63 -1.43 7.18
C ALA A 80 -6.06 -2.52 6.27
N GLN A 81 -6.53 -2.60 5.02
CA GLN A 81 -6.03 -3.57 4.04
C GLN A 81 -4.56 -3.30 3.70
N PHE A 82 -4.17 -2.03 3.53
CA PHE A 82 -2.77 -1.68 3.30
C PHE A 82 -1.86 -2.04 4.49
N ALA A 83 -2.30 -1.75 5.72
CA ALA A 83 -1.59 -2.17 6.92
C ALA A 83 -1.48 -3.71 7.00
N HIS A 84 -2.52 -4.42 6.58
CA HIS A 84 -2.50 -5.89 6.50
C HIS A 84 -1.48 -6.39 5.45
N LEU A 85 -1.35 -5.72 4.30
CA LEU A 85 -0.31 -6.03 3.31
C LEU A 85 1.11 -5.89 3.89
N ILE A 86 1.36 -4.87 4.73
CA ILE A 86 2.66 -4.71 5.40
C ILE A 86 2.94 -5.90 6.32
N ARG A 87 1.94 -6.39 7.07
CA ARG A 87 2.10 -7.57 7.92
C ARG A 87 2.35 -8.85 7.11
N LYS A 88 1.68 -9.00 5.97
CA LYS A 88 1.95 -10.12 5.04
C LYS A 88 3.36 -10.06 4.49
N LEU A 89 3.82 -8.87 4.11
CA LEU A 89 5.20 -8.66 3.66
C LEU A 89 6.19 -9.04 4.76
N ASP A 90 5.97 -8.59 6.00
CA ASP A 90 6.83 -8.91 7.14
C ASP A 90 6.92 -10.42 7.38
N THR A 91 5.78 -11.12 7.33
CA THR A 91 5.72 -12.58 7.42
C THR A 91 6.51 -13.25 6.29
N LEU A 92 6.35 -12.76 5.06
CA LEU A 92 7.08 -13.25 3.89
C LEU A 92 8.59 -13.06 4.05
N MET A 93 9.03 -11.92 4.56
CA MET A 93 10.45 -11.65 4.83
C MET A 93 11.01 -12.61 5.88
N GLY A 94 10.25 -12.89 6.95
CA GLY A 94 10.61 -13.91 7.95
C GLY A 94 10.84 -15.28 7.35
N ILE A 95 9.98 -15.71 6.43
CA ILE A 95 10.12 -16.99 5.71
C ILE A 95 11.36 -16.98 4.80
N VAL A 96 11.59 -15.89 4.05
CA VAL A 96 12.77 -15.76 3.18
C VAL A 96 14.06 -15.80 3.98
N ASP A 97 14.12 -15.08 5.11
CA ASP A 97 15.28 -15.09 6.01
C ASP A 97 15.47 -16.49 6.64
N THR A 98 14.38 -17.19 6.99
CA THR A 98 14.43 -18.59 7.48
C THR A 98 15.07 -19.52 6.45
N LEU A 99 14.60 -19.49 5.21
CA LEU A 99 15.12 -20.32 4.12
C LEU A 99 16.57 -19.97 3.78
N TRP A 100 16.94 -18.69 3.88
CA TRP A 100 18.32 -18.24 3.70
C TRP A 100 19.25 -18.73 4.82
N LEU A 101 18.84 -18.62 6.08
CA LEU A 101 19.63 -19.12 7.24
C LEU A 101 19.82 -20.63 7.21
N ASN A 102 18.84 -21.37 6.68
CA ASN A 102 18.93 -22.82 6.46
C ASN A 102 19.66 -23.19 5.16
N THR A 103 20.31 -22.25 4.48
CA THR A 103 21.08 -22.45 3.22
C THR A 103 20.26 -22.96 2.03
N VAL A 104 18.93 -22.92 2.10
CA VAL A 104 18.02 -23.28 1.00
C VAL A 104 18.00 -22.18 -0.06
N LEU A 105 18.07 -20.91 0.36
CA LEU A 105 18.18 -19.76 -0.53
C LEU A 105 19.60 -19.18 -0.53
N THR A 106 20.02 -18.70 -1.70
CA THR A 106 21.27 -17.94 -1.82
C THR A 106 21.10 -16.50 -1.31
N SER A 107 22.18 -15.86 -0.84
CA SER A 107 22.15 -14.45 -0.43
C SER A 107 21.70 -13.51 -1.56
N LYS A 108 21.94 -13.90 -2.82
CA LYS A 108 21.44 -13.17 -3.99
C LYS A 108 19.92 -13.24 -4.09
N GLN A 109 19.34 -14.44 -4.03
CA GLN A 109 17.88 -14.63 -4.07
C GLN A 109 17.17 -13.91 -2.91
N ARG A 110 17.75 -13.92 -1.71
CA ARG A 110 17.22 -13.17 -0.56
C ARG A 110 17.18 -11.67 -0.86
N THR A 111 18.27 -11.10 -1.32
CA THR A 111 18.36 -9.67 -1.65
C THR A 111 17.39 -9.30 -2.78
N ASP A 112 17.34 -10.10 -3.84
CA ASP A 112 16.43 -9.89 -4.97
C ASP A 112 14.96 -9.95 -4.52
N ALA A 113 14.59 -10.93 -3.69
CA ALA A 113 13.24 -11.05 -3.16
C ALA A 113 12.86 -9.86 -2.27
N THR A 114 13.73 -9.47 -1.33
CA THR A 114 13.48 -8.32 -0.44
C THR A 114 13.26 -7.04 -1.26
N TYR A 115 14.12 -6.76 -2.23
CA TYR A 115 14.02 -5.59 -3.09
C TYR A 115 12.75 -5.61 -3.93
N GLN A 116 12.43 -6.72 -4.59
CA GLN A 116 11.25 -6.83 -5.45
C GLN A 116 9.95 -6.60 -4.67
N TRP A 117 9.81 -7.21 -3.49
CA TRP A 117 8.60 -7.07 -2.70
C TRP A 117 8.48 -5.69 -2.05
N GLN A 118 9.58 -5.10 -1.59
CA GLN A 118 9.61 -3.73 -1.10
C GLN A 118 9.21 -2.74 -2.21
N GLN A 119 9.85 -2.85 -3.39
CA GLN A 119 9.51 -2.03 -4.55
C GLN A 119 8.05 -2.19 -4.97
N ARG A 120 7.48 -3.37 -4.82
CA ARG A 120 6.09 -3.64 -5.17
C ARG A 120 5.10 -2.88 -4.28
N LEU A 121 5.36 -2.82 -2.96
CA LEU A 121 4.56 -2.00 -2.04
C LEU A 121 4.79 -0.50 -2.28
N ILE A 122 6.03 -0.07 -2.53
CA ILE A 122 6.36 1.33 -2.84
C ILE A 122 5.58 1.80 -4.09
N LYS A 123 5.55 0.98 -5.15
CA LYS A 123 4.77 1.26 -6.35
C LYS A 123 3.26 1.30 -6.09
N LEU A 124 2.75 0.44 -5.21
CA LEU A 124 1.33 0.48 -4.80
C LEU A 124 1.01 1.81 -4.10
N ALA A 125 1.86 2.23 -3.15
CA ALA A 125 1.72 3.50 -2.45
C ALA A 125 1.76 4.69 -3.42
N GLY A 126 2.72 4.69 -4.36
CA GLY A 126 2.84 5.73 -5.39
C GLY A 126 1.60 5.81 -6.29
N ARG A 127 0.99 4.67 -6.66
CA ARG A 127 -0.25 4.64 -7.44
C ARG A 127 -1.43 5.23 -6.69
N ILE A 128 -1.58 4.92 -5.40
CA ILE A 128 -2.66 5.46 -4.56
C ILE A 128 -2.53 6.99 -4.45
N ILE A 129 -1.32 7.50 -4.21
CA ILE A 129 -1.05 8.95 -4.17
C ILE A 129 -1.25 9.58 -5.54
N GLY A 130 -0.86 8.92 -6.62
CA GLY A 130 -1.11 9.39 -7.99
C GLY A 130 -2.61 9.50 -8.31
N ILE A 131 -3.43 8.58 -7.80
CA ILE A 131 -4.89 8.64 -7.89
C ILE A 131 -5.44 9.85 -7.11
N GLU A 132 -4.94 10.10 -5.89
CA GLU A 132 -5.30 11.30 -5.12
C GLU A 132 -4.99 12.59 -5.89
N LYS A 133 -3.79 12.69 -6.47
CA LYS A 133 -3.40 13.85 -7.28
C LYS A 133 -4.30 14.03 -8.50
N ARG A 134 -4.68 12.95 -9.18
CA ARG A 134 -5.64 13.02 -10.31
C ARG A 134 -7.01 13.49 -9.86
N ALA A 135 -7.51 13.01 -8.71
CA ALA A 135 -8.77 13.48 -8.14
C ALA A 135 -8.71 14.98 -7.81
N ARG A 136 -7.60 15.48 -7.25
CA ARG A 136 -7.40 16.92 -6.98
C ARG A 136 -7.39 17.74 -8.27
N ILE A 137 -6.77 17.25 -9.35
CA ILE A 137 -6.79 17.93 -10.67
C ILE A 137 -8.20 17.95 -11.25
N SER A 138 -8.97 16.87 -11.13
CA SER A 138 -10.39 16.83 -11.53
C SER A 138 -11.21 17.86 -10.76
N ALA A 139 -11.03 17.96 -9.44
CA ALA A 139 -11.69 19.00 -8.62
C ALA A 139 -11.31 20.43 -9.05
N HIS A 140 -10.02 20.68 -9.32
CA HIS A 140 -9.56 21.97 -9.82
C HIS A 140 -10.18 22.30 -11.18
N SER A 141 -10.26 21.33 -12.10
CA SER A 141 -10.89 21.53 -13.41
C SER A 141 -12.38 21.87 -13.33
N LYS A 142 -13.07 21.36 -12.30
CA LYS A 142 -14.48 21.62 -11.98
C LYS A 142 -14.69 22.88 -11.13
N GLY A 143 -13.62 23.65 -10.84
CA GLY A 143 -13.67 24.93 -10.14
C GLY A 143 -13.84 24.85 -8.61
N LYS A 144 -13.68 23.67 -8.01
CA LYS A 144 -13.83 23.43 -6.56
C LYS A 144 -12.49 23.39 -5.80
N GLU A 145 -11.47 24.06 -6.33
CA GLU A 145 -10.10 24.05 -5.79
C GLU A 145 -10.06 24.54 -4.34
N GLY A 146 -10.74 25.65 -4.03
CA GLY A 146 -10.77 26.23 -2.69
C GLY A 146 -11.38 25.31 -1.63
N GLU A 147 -12.47 24.61 -1.98
CA GLU A 147 -13.13 23.66 -1.07
C GLU A 147 -12.25 22.43 -0.79
N VAL A 148 -11.51 21.96 -1.79
CA VAL A 148 -10.56 20.85 -1.63
C VAL A 148 -9.34 21.26 -0.80
N ALA A 149 -8.81 22.47 -1.01
CA ALA A 149 -7.65 22.96 -0.27
C ALA A 149 -7.96 23.19 1.22
N GLU A 150 -9.18 23.63 1.56
CA GLU A 150 -9.61 23.77 2.95
C GLU A 150 -9.96 22.42 3.60
N ALA A 151 -10.60 21.51 2.87
CA ALA A 151 -11.04 20.24 3.43
C ALA A 151 -9.95 19.15 3.50
N ALA A 152 -9.00 19.14 2.56
CA ALA A 152 -7.97 18.11 2.44
C ALA A 152 -6.65 18.68 1.86
N PRO A 153 -5.85 19.39 2.67
CA PRO A 153 -4.58 19.95 2.23
C PRO A 153 -3.59 18.86 1.78
N GLU A 154 -2.84 19.12 0.71
CA GLU A 154 -1.83 18.19 0.18
C GLU A 154 -0.70 18.00 1.19
N SER A 155 -0.47 16.76 1.61
CA SER A 155 0.71 16.40 2.37
C SER A 155 1.89 16.12 1.44
N ALA A 156 3.07 16.65 1.79
CA ALA A 156 4.29 16.42 1.03
C ALA A 156 4.67 14.93 1.06
N THR A 157 4.79 14.31 -0.13
CA THR A 157 5.36 12.97 -0.26
C THR A 157 6.88 13.06 -0.07
N GLY A 158 7.36 12.69 1.13
CA GLY A 158 8.79 12.79 1.48
C GLY A 158 9.70 11.76 0.80
N ASP A 159 9.12 10.66 0.30
CA ASP A 159 9.87 9.60 -0.38
C ASP A 159 9.92 9.84 -1.90
N LYS A 160 11.14 9.86 -2.44
CA LYS A 160 11.38 10.17 -3.86
C LYS A 160 10.84 9.11 -4.81
N GLU A 161 10.93 7.82 -4.45
CA GLU A 161 10.45 6.74 -5.33
C GLU A 161 8.92 6.75 -5.39
N ILE A 162 8.27 6.98 -4.26
CA ILE A 162 6.82 7.13 -4.18
C ILE A 162 6.37 8.36 -4.98
N ALA A 163 7.08 9.49 -4.85
CA ALA A 163 6.76 10.72 -5.59
C ALA A 163 6.92 10.55 -7.10
N ASP A 164 8.01 9.91 -7.55
CA ASP A 164 8.27 9.67 -8.98
C ASP A 164 7.22 8.73 -9.58
N GLU A 165 6.76 7.68 -8.85
CA GLU A 165 5.66 6.82 -9.31
C GLU A 165 4.29 7.52 -9.27
N ALA A 166 4.06 8.41 -8.30
CA ALA A 166 2.83 9.22 -8.24
C ALA A 166 2.71 10.16 -9.44
N GLU A 167 3.80 10.82 -9.86
CA GLU A 167 3.79 11.68 -11.05
C GLU A 167 3.57 10.87 -12.34
N LYS A 168 4.15 9.66 -12.47
CA LYS A 168 3.87 8.77 -13.62
C LYS A 168 2.40 8.37 -13.67
N THR A 169 1.82 8.01 -12.53
CA THR A 169 0.42 7.58 -12.45
C THR A 169 -0.54 8.73 -12.73
N LYS A 170 -0.15 9.97 -12.39
CA LYS A 170 -0.88 11.19 -12.75
C LYS A 170 -0.85 11.49 -14.26
N ALA A 171 0.25 11.16 -14.93
CA ALA A 171 0.42 11.39 -16.37
C ALA A 171 -0.21 10.32 -17.27
N ALA A 172 -0.70 9.22 -16.68
CA ALA A 172 -1.35 8.10 -17.35
C ALA A 172 -2.88 8.17 -17.22
#